data_AF-A0A183TTK3-F1
#
_entry.id   AF-A0A183TTK3-F1
#
_cell.length_a   1.000
_cell.length_b   1.000
_cell.length_c   1.000
_cell.angle_alpha   90.00
_cell.angle_beta   90.00
_cell.angle_gamma   90.00
#
_symmetry.space_group_name_H-M   'P 1'
#
loop_
_entity.id
_entity.type
_entity.pdbx_description
1 polymer ?
#
loop_
_entity_poly.entity_id
_entity_poly.type
_entity_poly.pdbx_seq_one_letter_code
_entity_poly.pdbx_strand_id
1 'polypeptide(L)'
;MVRGRLNPNESSVNRSRAPKEILGGSEYSKHQDRQQCLVIQGLQESTAVLPEDHVAEDLASFNGLLNQWLPPGMEVKVIKAFRIGKKSADSLGTPRLRPLKIMLESKDQIKAILSKKPTSVTRIKRFFQPDYSSAERMKHR
;
A
#
# COMPACT_ATOMS: atom_id res chain seq x y z
N MET A 1 7.92 9.08 76.97
CA MET A 1 9.31 9.01 76.46
C MET A 1 9.25 8.04 75.28
N VAL A 2 9.64 8.31 74.04
CA VAL A 2 10.74 9.09 73.46
C VAL A 2 10.30 9.61 72.08
N ARG A 3 10.67 10.85 71.76
CA ARG A 3 10.60 11.44 70.41
C ARG A 3 11.75 10.87 69.56
N GLY A 4 11.46 10.40 68.35
CA GLY A 4 12.44 10.19 67.27
C GLY A 4 12.05 11.00 66.05
N ARG A 5 12.92 11.94 65.64
CA ARG A 5 12.76 12.91 64.54
C ARG A 5 13.17 12.32 63.18
N LEU A 6 12.54 12.85 62.10
CA LEU A 6 13.05 13.22 60.75
C LEU A 6 13.97 12.21 60.01
N ASN A 7 13.82 11.88 58.73
CA ASN A 7 13.55 12.75 57.57
C ASN A 7 13.17 11.91 56.32
N PRO A 8 12.61 12.54 55.27
CA PRO A 8 12.09 11.92 54.06
C PRO A 8 13.17 11.86 52.99
N ASN A 9 13.30 10.71 52.35
CA ASN A 9 13.76 10.57 50.97
C ASN A 9 13.68 9.09 50.67
N GLU A 10 12.85 8.72 49.71
CA GLU A 10 13.35 8.07 48.51
C GLU A 10 12.20 7.80 47.55
N SER A 11 12.29 8.50 46.42
CA SER A 11 12.12 7.86 45.12
C SER A 11 10.71 7.38 44.77
N SER A 12 9.82 8.36 44.59
CA SER A 12 8.73 8.26 43.60
C SER A 12 9.34 8.06 42.21
N VAL A 13 9.70 6.82 41.86
CA VAL A 13 9.94 6.44 40.46
C VAL A 13 8.60 6.38 39.78
N ASN A 14 8.04 7.54 39.45
CA ASN A 14 7.15 7.66 38.33
C ASN A 14 7.95 7.18 37.13
N ARG A 15 7.76 5.91 36.75
CA ARG A 15 8.09 5.45 35.41
C ARG A 15 7.11 6.16 34.49
N SER A 16 7.41 7.44 34.21
CA SER A 16 6.92 8.16 33.07
C SER A 16 7.35 7.35 31.87
N ARG A 17 6.51 6.38 31.49
CA ARG A 17 6.60 5.74 30.19
C ARG A 17 6.34 6.87 29.23
N ALA A 18 7.42 7.40 28.65
CA ALA A 18 7.34 8.34 27.54
C ALA A 18 6.27 7.78 26.60
N PRO A 19 5.27 8.57 26.18
CA PRO A 19 4.40 8.16 25.11
C PRO A 19 5.33 7.82 23.95
N LYS A 20 5.38 6.53 23.58
CA LYS A 20 5.84 6.17 22.23
C LYS A 20 5.01 7.07 21.34
N GLU A 21 5.69 7.94 20.60
CA GLU A 21 5.10 8.71 19.53
C GLU A 21 4.43 7.69 18.61
N ILE A 22 3.14 7.44 18.85
CA ILE A 22 2.28 6.80 17.89
C ILE A 22 2.31 7.81 16.77
N LEU A 23 2.96 7.42 15.68
CA LEU A 23 2.95 8.08 14.39
C LEU A 23 1.48 8.26 13.98
N GLY A 24 0.88 9.30 14.54
CA GLY A 24 -0.44 9.80 14.27
C GLY A 24 -0.37 10.56 12.97
N GLY A 25 -0.10 9.83 11.88
CA GLY A 25 -0.61 10.26 10.60
C GLY A 25 -2.11 10.40 10.79
N SER A 26 -2.58 11.63 10.82
CA SER A 26 -4.00 11.95 11.00
C SER A 26 -4.80 11.13 9.99
N GLU A 27 -6.04 10.75 10.31
CA GLU A 27 -6.87 10.00 9.37
C GLU A 27 -6.96 10.71 8.01
N TYR A 28 -6.86 12.04 8.02
CA TYR A 28 -6.75 12.88 6.84
C TYR A 28 -5.49 12.59 5.99
N SER A 29 -4.31 12.46 6.59
CA SER A 29 -3.08 12.13 5.85
C SER A 29 -3.17 10.73 5.23
N LYS A 30 -3.66 9.76 6.00
CA LYS A 30 -3.91 8.40 5.50
C LYS A 30 -4.96 8.40 4.38
N HIS A 31 -5.99 9.22 4.46
CA HIS A 31 -6.98 9.37 3.40
C HIS A 31 -6.38 9.99 2.14
N GLN A 32 -5.55 11.02 2.27
CA GLN A 32 -4.86 11.63 1.15
C GLN A 32 -3.92 10.64 0.45
N ASP A 33 -3.13 9.89 1.22
CA ASP A 33 -2.23 8.86 0.68
C ASP A 33 -2.99 7.80 -0.13
N ARG A 34 -4.19 7.43 0.34
CA ARG A 34 -5.04 6.43 -0.34
C ARG A 34 -5.67 6.93 -1.62
N GLN A 35 -6.02 8.20 -1.69
CA GLN A 35 -6.51 8.82 -2.93
C GLN A 35 -5.43 8.87 -4.02
N GLN A 36 -4.15 8.76 -3.62
CA GLN A 36 -3.00 8.58 -4.51
C GLN A 36 -2.64 7.10 -4.71
N CYS A 37 -3.41 6.16 -4.17
CA CYS A 37 -3.16 4.73 -4.32
C CYS A 37 -4.12 4.05 -5.30
N LEU A 38 -3.54 3.21 -6.15
CA LEU A 38 -4.23 2.36 -7.12
C LEU A 38 -3.91 0.90 -6.80
N VAL A 39 -4.93 0.05 -6.75
CA VAL A 39 -4.80 -1.40 -6.57
C VAL A 39 -5.12 -2.10 -7.87
N ILE A 40 -4.21 -2.98 -8.30
CA ILE A 40 -4.24 -3.68 -9.57
C ILE A 40 -4.29 -5.18 -9.30
N GLN A 41 -5.30 -5.86 -9.84
CA GLN A 41 -5.43 -7.31 -9.78
C GLN A 41 -5.22 -7.94 -11.15
N GLY A 42 -4.69 -9.17 -11.17
CA GLY A 42 -4.43 -9.91 -12.40
C GLY A 42 -3.16 -9.46 -13.15
N LEU A 43 -2.29 -8.67 -12.51
CA LEU A 43 -0.95 -8.39 -13.01
C LEU A 43 -0.01 -9.54 -12.62
N GLN A 44 0.73 -10.08 -13.58
CA GLN A 44 1.71 -11.14 -13.36
C GLN A 44 2.67 -10.74 -12.24
N GLU A 45 2.94 -11.65 -11.30
CA GLU A 45 3.94 -11.40 -10.26
C GLU A 45 5.35 -11.50 -10.83
N SER A 46 6.25 -10.66 -10.33
CA SER A 46 7.68 -10.76 -10.60
C SER A 46 8.20 -12.19 -10.37
N THR A 47 9.06 -12.60 -11.31
CA THR A 47 9.81 -13.86 -11.29
C THR A 47 11.26 -13.69 -10.87
N ALA A 48 11.67 -12.44 -10.57
CA ALA A 48 13.00 -12.13 -10.07
C ALA A 48 13.41 -13.03 -8.91
N VAL A 49 14.69 -13.41 -8.90
CA VAL A 49 15.28 -14.19 -7.81
C VAL A 49 15.60 -13.29 -6.61
N LEU A 50 16.02 -12.05 -6.88
CA LEU A 50 16.44 -11.10 -5.87
C LEU A 50 15.26 -10.26 -5.36
N PRO A 51 15.12 -10.08 -4.03
CA PRO A 51 14.09 -9.26 -3.43
C PRO A 51 14.02 -7.82 -3.95
N GLU A 52 15.17 -7.21 -4.23
CA GLU A 52 15.29 -5.84 -4.74
C GLU A 52 14.70 -5.65 -6.14
N ASP A 53 14.80 -6.67 -6.98
CA ASP A 53 14.33 -6.63 -8.38
C ASP A 53 12.82 -6.86 -8.49
N HIS A 54 12.18 -7.41 -7.45
CA HIS A 54 10.75 -7.70 -7.49
C HIS A 54 9.89 -6.48 -7.80
N VAL A 55 10.21 -5.35 -7.17
CA VAL A 55 9.45 -4.12 -7.37
C VAL A 55 9.71 -3.54 -8.76
N ALA A 56 10.95 -3.63 -9.25
CA ALA A 56 11.32 -3.15 -10.58
C ALA A 56 10.60 -3.94 -11.69
N GLU A 57 10.55 -5.26 -11.61
CA GLU A 57 9.81 -6.11 -12.57
C GLU A 57 8.30 -5.87 -12.52
N ASP A 58 7.74 -5.72 -11.31
CA ASP A 58 6.32 -5.40 -11.12
C ASP A 58 5.98 -4.04 -11.76
N LEU A 59 6.85 -3.04 -11.60
CA LEU A 59 6.70 -1.71 -12.21
C LEU A 59 6.88 -1.76 -13.73
N ALA A 60 7.83 -2.53 -14.25
CA ALA A 60 8.00 -2.73 -15.68
C ALA A 60 6.75 -3.34 -16.31
N SER A 61 6.16 -4.34 -15.66
CA SER A 61 4.90 -4.97 -16.08
C SER A 61 3.73 -3.97 -16.08
N PHE A 62 3.66 -3.13 -15.04
CA PHE A 62 2.66 -2.07 -14.96
C PHE A 62 2.83 -1.01 -16.06
N ASN A 63 4.06 -0.52 -16.29
CA ASN A 63 4.36 0.46 -17.34
C ASN A 63 4.07 -0.09 -18.75
N GLY A 64 4.42 -1.36 -19.00
CA GLY A 64 4.08 -2.03 -20.26
C GLY A 64 2.56 -2.08 -20.51
N LEU A 65 1.77 -2.21 -19.44
CA LEU A 65 0.30 -2.16 -19.52
C LEU A 65 -0.21 -0.74 -19.78
N LEU A 66 0.36 0.26 -19.12
CA LEU A 66 0.01 1.65 -19.34
C LEU A 66 0.29 2.10 -20.77
N ASN A 67 1.42 1.68 -21.35
CA ASN A 67 1.79 2.00 -22.73
C ASN A 67 0.76 1.49 -23.76
N GLN A 68 -0.05 0.49 -23.41
CA GLN A 68 -1.12 -0.02 -24.28
C GLN A 68 -2.42 0.80 -24.18
N TRP A 69 -2.65 1.49 -23.05
CA TRP A 69 -3.94 2.14 -22.75
C TRP A 69 -3.86 3.67 -22.75
N LEU A 70 -2.70 4.21 -22.41
CA LEU A 70 -2.46 5.63 -22.32
C LEU A 70 -1.83 6.12 -23.63
N PRO A 71 -2.19 7.34 -24.06
CA PRO A 71 -1.56 7.95 -25.22
C PRO A 71 -0.05 8.14 -24.96
N PRO A 72 0.77 8.08 -26.03
CA PRO A 72 2.20 8.35 -25.92
C PRO A 72 2.42 9.77 -25.35
N GLY A 73 3.33 9.89 -24.38
CA GLY A 73 3.64 11.16 -23.71
C GLY A 73 2.96 11.38 -22.36
N MET A 74 2.01 10.51 -21.95
CA MET A 74 1.52 10.53 -20.57
C MET A 74 2.53 9.84 -19.64
N GLU A 75 3.28 10.65 -18.89
CA GLU A 75 4.21 10.15 -17.87
C GLU A 75 3.47 9.83 -16.57
N VAL A 76 3.62 8.60 -16.08
CA VAL A 76 3.09 8.16 -14.78
C VAL A 76 4.25 8.01 -13.81
N LYS A 77 4.23 8.81 -12.74
CA LYS A 77 5.27 8.81 -11.71
C LYS A 77 4.80 8.04 -10.48
N VAL A 78 5.48 6.93 -10.21
CA VAL A 78 5.17 6.05 -9.07
C VAL A 78 6.10 6.42 -7.90
N ILE A 79 5.50 6.79 -6.76
CA ILE A 79 6.23 7.06 -5.52
C ILE A 79 6.58 5.76 -4.80
N LYS A 80 5.65 4.80 -4.79
CA LYS A 80 5.81 3.53 -4.06
C LYS A 80 5.02 2.41 -4.70
N ALA A 81 5.56 1.19 -4.68
CA ALA A 81 4.87 0.00 -5.16
C ALA A 81 5.17 -1.19 -4.25
N PHE A 82 4.17 -2.04 -4.01
CA PHE A 82 4.31 -3.30 -3.28
C PHE A 82 3.11 -4.23 -3.51
N ARG A 83 3.33 -5.54 -3.39
CA ARG A 83 2.26 -6.55 -3.46
C ARG A 83 1.53 -6.66 -2.14
N ILE A 84 0.20 -6.78 -2.20
CA ILE A 84 -0.66 -7.01 -1.04
C ILE A 84 -0.82 -8.52 -0.83
N GLY A 85 -0.53 -8.98 0.38
CA GLY A 85 -0.73 -10.36 0.81
C GLY A 85 0.54 -11.19 0.82
N LYS A 86 0.44 -12.36 1.45
CA LYS A 86 1.56 -13.31 1.59
C LYS A 86 1.71 -14.13 0.31
N LYS A 87 2.95 -14.34 -0.12
CA LYS A 87 3.26 -15.27 -1.22
C LYS A 87 2.89 -16.67 -0.73
N SER A 88 1.95 -17.34 -1.39
CA SER A 88 1.63 -18.74 -1.07
C SER A 88 2.78 -19.61 -1.56
N ALA A 89 3.32 -20.47 -0.68
CA ALA A 89 4.47 -21.31 -1.02
C ALA A 89 4.10 -22.33 -2.10
N ASP A 90 3.02 -23.09 -1.92
CA ASP A 90 2.60 -24.09 -2.88
C ASP A 90 1.11 -24.35 -2.69
N SER A 91 0.30 -23.98 -3.67
CA SER A 91 -1.08 -24.44 -3.77
C SER A 91 -1.15 -25.22 -5.07
N LEU A 92 -1.61 -26.48 -5.03
CA LEU A 92 -1.83 -27.38 -6.17
C LEU A 92 -2.85 -26.85 -7.23
N GLY A 93 -3.29 -25.59 -7.11
CA GLY A 93 -4.14 -24.89 -8.07
C GLY A 93 -3.41 -23.73 -8.74
N THR A 94 -4.06 -23.07 -9.70
CA THR A 94 -3.49 -21.87 -10.32
C THR A 94 -3.23 -20.81 -9.24
N PRO A 95 -1.97 -20.41 -9.00
CA PRO A 95 -1.66 -19.48 -7.93
C PRO A 95 -2.37 -18.16 -8.22
N ARG A 96 -3.21 -17.73 -7.28
CA ARG A 96 -3.92 -16.47 -7.40
C ARG A 96 -2.92 -15.34 -7.27
N LEU A 97 -2.69 -14.63 -8.38
CA LEU A 97 -1.78 -13.48 -8.43
C LEU A 97 -2.17 -12.43 -7.38
N ARG A 98 -1.21 -12.05 -6.54
CA ARG A 98 -1.39 -11.03 -5.49
C ARG A 98 -1.65 -9.66 -6.12
N PRO A 99 -2.58 -8.87 -5.55
CA PRO A 99 -2.77 -7.50 -6.02
C PRO A 99 -1.50 -6.66 -5.85
N LEU A 100 -1.18 -5.85 -6.85
CA LEU A 100 -0.16 -4.81 -6.76
C LEU A 100 -0.82 -3.52 -6.27
N LYS A 101 -0.28 -2.90 -5.22
CA LYS A 101 -0.66 -1.55 -4.81
C LYS A 101 0.46 -0.60 -5.19
N ILE A 102 0.09 0.45 -5.91
CA ILE A 102 1.00 1.53 -6.31
C ILE A 102 0.47 2.85 -5.79
N MET A 103 1.39 3.75 -5.44
CA MET A 103 1.11 5.11 -5.04
C MET A 103 1.69 6.04 -6.10
N LEU A 104 0.84 6.88 -6.69
CA LEU A 104 1.20 7.81 -7.75
C LEU A 104 1.43 9.20 -7.18
N GLU A 105 2.22 10.00 -7.90
CA GLU A 105 2.47 11.40 -7.52
C GLU A 105 1.19 12.23 -7.56
N SER A 106 0.36 12.05 -8.60
CA SER A 106 -0.86 12.82 -8.79
C SER A 106 -2.13 11.97 -8.74
N LYS A 107 -3.15 12.49 -8.06
CA LYS A 107 -4.50 11.92 -8.05
C LYS A 107 -5.15 11.95 -9.43
N ASP A 108 -4.75 12.89 -10.28
CA ASP A 108 -5.28 12.99 -11.63
C ASP A 108 -4.75 11.88 -12.55
N GLN A 109 -3.53 11.36 -12.28
CA GLN A 109 -3.03 10.16 -12.95
C GLN A 109 -3.92 8.94 -12.62
N ILE A 110 -4.35 8.80 -11.36
CA ILE A 110 -5.28 7.73 -10.97
C ILE A 110 -6.60 7.86 -11.70
N LYS A 111 -7.21 9.05 -11.71
CA LYS A 111 -8.47 9.28 -12.45
C LYS A 111 -8.30 8.98 -13.93
N ALA A 112 -7.19 9.38 -14.54
CA ALA A 112 -6.89 9.10 -15.93
C ALA A 112 -6.83 7.59 -16.20
N ILE A 113 -6.09 6.84 -15.39
CA ILE A 113 -5.96 5.38 -15.52
C ILE A 113 -7.32 4.69 -15.31
N LEU A 114 -8.07 5.07 -14.28
CA LEU A 114 -9.38 4.48 -13.97
C LEU A 114 -10.45 4.83 -15.01
N SER A 115 -10.34 5.98 -15.69
CA SER A 115 -11.25 6.36 -16.76
C SER A 115 -11.08 5.50 -18.02
N LYS A 116 -9.93 4.85 -18.18
CA LYS A 116 -9.67 3.97 -19.30
C LYS A 116 -10.35 2.63 -19.06
N LYS A 117 -11.20 2.24 -20.01
CA LYS A 117 -11.71 0.87 -20.07
C LYS A 117 -10.58 0.00 -20.65
N PRO A 118 -10.08 -0.98 -19.89
CA PRO A 118 -9.06 -1.87 -20.39
C PRO A 118 -9.62 -2.70 -21.55
N THR A 119 -9.14 -2.46 -22.76
CA THR A 119 -9.40 -3.35 -23.90
C THR A 119 -8.73 -4.68 -23.56
N SER A 120 -9.54 -5.65 -23.16
CA SER A 120 -9.08 -6.93 -22.64
C SER A 120 -8.62 -7.80 -23.81
N VAL A 121 -7.39 -7.62 -24.27
CA VAL A 121 -6.79 -8.46 -25.32
C VAL A 121 -6.30 -9.81 -24.78
N THR A 122 -6.18 -9.94 -23.45
CA THR A 122 -5.67 -11.16 -22.78
C THR A 122 -6.78 -11.90 -22.02
N ARG A 123 -6.67 -13.24 -21.93
CA ARG A 123 -7.60 -14.11 -21.17
C ARG A 123 -7.65 -13.79 -19.68
N ILE A 124 -6.62 -13.13 -19.14
CA ILE A 124 -6.53 -12.75 -17.73
C ILE A 124 -7.27 -11.43 -17.54
N LYS A 125 -8.39 -11.48 -16.82
CA LYS A 125 -9.11 -10.26 -16.43
C LYS A 125 -8.25 -9.45 -15.46
N ARG A 126 -7.91 -8.23 -15.87
CA ARG A 126 -7.18 -7.25 -15.04
C ARG A 126 -8.17 -6.24 -14.49
N PHE A 127 -8.05 -5.93 -13.20
CA PHE A 127 -8.94 -4.99 -12.52
C PHE A 127 -8.12 -3.87 -11.87
N PHE A 128 -8.64 -2.65 -12.01
CA PHE A 128 -8.05 -1.42 -11.50
C PHE A 128 -9.06 -0.80 -10.56
N GLN A 129 -8.66 -0.52 -9.32
CA GLN A 129 -9.55 0.04 -8.31
C GLN A 129 -8.82 1.05 -7.42
N PRO A 130 -9.49 2.13 -6.97
CA PRO A 130 -8.98 2.96 -5.88
C PRO A 130 -8.67 2.15 -4.62
N ASP A 131 -7.76 2.62 -3.78
CA ASP A 131 -7.57 2.03 -2.45
C ASP A 131 -8.62 2.51 -1.43
N TYR A 132 -9.78 1.86 -1.45
CA TYR A 132 -10.86 2.09 -0.50
C TYR A 132 -10.51 1.69 0.93
N SER A 133 -10.96 2.49 1.91
CA SER A 133 -10.98 2.15 3.33
C SER A 133 -11.81 0.92 3.66
N SER A 134 -11.55 0.33 4.83
CA SER A 134 -12.33 -0.82 5.29
C SER A 134 -13.82 -0.51 5.31
N ALA A 135 -14.20 0.70 5.75
CA ALA A 135 -15.59 1.16 5.75
C ALA A 135 -16.15 1.33 4.33
N GLU A 136 -15.38 1.90 3.40
CA GLU A 136 -15.80 2.06 2.00
C GLU A 136 -15.93 0.72 1.27
N ARG A 137 -15.02 -0.23 1.50
CA ARG A 137 -15.07 -1.58 0.91
C ARG A 137 -16.37 -2.31 1.27
N MET A 138 -16.90 -2.09 2.47
CA MET A 138 -18.16 -2.69 2.91
C MET A 138 -19.38 -2.15 2.16
N LYS A 139 -19.29 -0.98 1.52
CA LYS A 139 -20.38 -0.41 0.70
C LYS A 139 -20.46 -1.01 -0.70
N HIS A 140 -19.42 -1.71 -1.14
CA HIS A 140 -19.28 -2.30 -2.47
C HIS A 140 -19.32 -3.83 -2.45
N ARG A 141 -19.75 -4.41 -1.33
CA ARG A 141 -19.88 -5.85 -1.10
C ARG A 141 -21.33 -6.27 -1.26
#